data_AF-A0A936D842-F1
#
_entry.id   AF-A0A936D842-F1
#
_cell.length_a   1.000
_cell.length_b   1.000
_cell.length_c   1.000
_cell.angle_alpha   90.00
_cell.angle_beta   90.00
_cell.angle_gamma   90.00
#
_symmetry.space_group_name_H-M   'P 1'
#
loop_
_entity.id
_entity.type
_entity.pdbx_description
1 polymer ?
#
loop_
_entity_poly.entity_id
_entity_poly.type
_entity_poly.pdbx_seq_one_letter_code
_entity_poly.pdbx_strand_id
1 'polypeptide(L)'
;MAVETNRKFSSRTTRSMWPARVALLVSLLGTVGASSVLGGCAVSETDVKRWEGTERGPVKLVAVLTHDKYKPELRIEAALALVRMKPRGGKKVGFTMLLDKYKDEEGVQREGALKQLDEESRKMIVNGMAPTLVKEMEAAPPPRTAEGRLPEDKSIPYKDAAFAMLSNEPTLVGDENTRKELSAALIKWVQAGFEDRLENSSQQYSVEQMMRFLGPTSVKALPGIINESANRLDRMAGLISELGDAETKQKASEALVVLAKKLLTPDWATAQTKVVKEFNEKNNVKANDSQVAQQVEKMLDRRLTEEIFVAMKKVGGRPAIEFLIGFAGDAKNKEDRRKLALAALEGRMDKSNAKDLEHVFAIVKEETTPDSVRDVAFQRLGEFPKELIVSKLYTVFDAKKWKVRWVAASMILKTMNAKQIGDFMDKMPKNDKVKMGMTEPLSYGQIIAKMEGDGRAALAPYLQSKVIGPKVVALGSFYEGKKADIHLVQPYENDTALLPNGKCEKEDECDWKVDVPKPGNPKETEPKELKTVGDLVKYAIIPSMEK
;
A
#
# COMPACT_ATOMS: atom_id res chain seq x y z
N MET A 1 -34.39 -25.38 -25.15
CA MET A 1 -34.26 -25.16 -26.60
C MET A 1 -32.78 -25.01 -26.89
N ALA A 2 -32.25 -25.67 -27.92
CA ALA A 2 -30.85 -25.57 -28.31
C ALA A 2 -30.75 -25.51 -29.83
N VAL A 3 -29.84 -24.69 -30.35
CA VAL A 3 -29.46 -24.67 -31.77
C VAL A 3 -27.95 -24.47 -31.82
N GLU A 4 -27.23 -25.54 -32.15
CA GLU A 4 -25.84 -25.45 -32.59
C GLU A 4 -25.77 -24.88 -34.02
N THR A 5 -24.73 -24.14 -34.36
CA THR A 5 -24.35 -23.88 -35.76
C THR A 5 -22.92 -24.35 -36.01
N ASN A 6 -22.81 -25.65 -36.30
CA ASN A 6 -21.57 -26.34 -36.61
C ASN A 6 -21.39 -26.44 -38.14
N ARG A 7 -20.29 -25.95 -38.71
CA ARG A 7 -19.95 -26.20 -40.12
C ARG A 7 -18.45 -26.26 -40.41
N LYS A 8 -17.95 -27.49 -40.57
CA LYS A 8 -16.72 -27.79 -41.32
C LYS A 8 -16.98 -27.66 -42.82
N PHE A 9 -15.95 -27.31 -43.59
CA PHE A 9 -15.61 -27.79 -44.94
C PHE A 9 -14.28 -27.08 -45.30
N SER A 10 -13.35 -27.56 -46.12
CA SER A 10 -12.95 -28.84 -46.70
C SER A 10 -11.77 -28.48 -47.62
N SER A 11 -10.77 -29.34 -47.77
CA SER A 11 -9.55 -29.06 -48.54
C SER A 11 -9.71 -29.23 -50.06
N ARG A 12 -8.95 -28.49 -50.89
CA ARG A 12 -8.19 -29.08 -52.03
C ARG A 12 -7.16 -28.14 -52.71
N THR A 13 -5.90 -28.55 -52.64
CA THR A 13 -4.85 -28.58 -53.69
C THR A 13 -4.88 -27.64 -54.91
N THR A 14 -3.77 -26.92 -55.12
CA THR A 14 -2.82 -27.04 -56.27
C THR A 14 -1.44 -26.47 -55.83
N ARG A 15 -0.35 -27.24 -55.84
CA ARG A 15 0.60 -27.53 -56.94
C ARG A 15 1.37 -26.32 -57.51
N SER A 16 2.67 -26.29 -57.20
CA SER A 16 3.72 -26.10 -58.20
C SER A 16 4.79 -27.20 -58.05
N MET A 17 5.54 -27.46 -59.12
CA MET A 17 6.63 -28.43 -59.30
C MET A 17 7.82 -27.63 -59.90
N TRP A 18 9.10 -28.02 -60.04
CA TRP A 18 9.91 -29.26 -59.91
C TRP A 18 11.41 -28.86 -60.11
N PRO A 19 12.43 -29.76 -60.20
CA PRO A 19 12.58 -31.12 -59.69
C PRO A 19 13.38 -31.07 -58.36
N ALA A 20 14.65 -31.45 -58.10
CA ALA A 20 15.70 -32.39 -58.59
C ALA A 20 16.61 -32.71 -57.37
N ARG A 21 17.39 -33.79 -57.15
CA ARG A 21 17.89 -35.04 -57.79
C ARG A 21 19.44 -35.09 -57.90
N VAL A 22 20.03 -36.15 -57.33
CA VAL A 22 21.46 -36.58 -57.37
C VAL A 22 22.42 -35.64 -56.58
N ALA A 23 23.48 -36.07 -55.88
CA ALA A 23 24.19 -37.36 -55.85
C ALA A 23 24.48 -37.91 -54.45
N LEU A 24 24.69 -39.23 -54.38
CA LEU A 24 25.33 -39.94 -53.28
C LEU A 24 26.70 -40.42 -53.77
N LEU A 25 27.76 -40.20 -53.00
CA LEU A 25 29.12 -40.62 -53.39
C LEU A 25 29.86 -41.22 -52.19
N VAL A 26 30.16 -42.51 -52.30
CA VAL A 26 31.07 -43.24 -51.41
C VAL A 26 32.46 -43.24 -52.06
N SER A 27 33.50 -42.97 -51.29
CA SER A 27 34.88 -43.31 -51.65
C SER A 27 35.62 -43.82 -50.41
N LEU A 28 36.52 -44.77 -50.65
CA LEU A 28 37.26 -45.53 -49.63
C LEU A 28 38.78 -45.33 -49.83
N LEU A 29 39.55 -45.86 -48.88
CA LEU A 29 41.02 -45.99 -48.85
C LEU A 29 41.80 -44.75 -48.39
N GLY A 30 42.77 -45.00 -47.50
CA GLY A 30 43.57 -43.97 -46.84
C GLY A 30 44.35 -44.47 -45.61
N THR A 31 44.72 -45.76 -45.55
CA THR A 31 45.49 -46.32 -44.43
C THR A 31 46.95 -45.89 -44.49
N VAL A 32 47.33 -44.92 -43.65
CA VAL A 32 48.73 -44.63 -43.31
C VAL A 32 48.86 -44.68 -41.79
N GLY A 33 49.63 -45.63 -41.28
CA GLY A 33 49.95 -45.72 -39.87
C GLY A 33 51.04 -44.72 -39.49
N ALA A 34 50.73 -43.79 -38.60
CA ALA A 34 51.71 -42.94 -37.93
C ALA A 34 51.36 -42.89 -36.44
N SER A 35 52.24 -43.43 -35.59
CA SER A 35 52.02 -43.54 -34.13
C SER A 35 52.13 -42.18 -33.44
N SER A 36 51.10 -41.36 -33.53
CA SER A 36 50.99 -40.12 -32.77
C SER A 36 50.73 -40.41 -31.29
N VAL A 37 51.70 -40.03 -30.45
CA VAL A 37 51.64 -40.16 -28.99
C VAL A 37 50.36 -39.50 -28.46
N LEU A 38 49.62 -40.20 -27.61
CA LEU A 38 48.40 -39.71 -26.94
C LEU A 38 48.75 -38.70 -25.83
N GLY A 39 49.36 -37.58 -26.21
CA GLY A 39 49.37 -36.36 -25.43
C GLY A 39 47.97 -35.75 -25.42
N GLY A 40 47.07 -36.33 -24.61
CA GLY A 40 45.71 -35.82 -24.45
C GLY A 40 45.75 -34.39 -23.96
N CYS A 41 45.31 -33.44 -24.78
CA CYS A 41 45.36 -32.01 -24.48
C CYS A 41 44.67 -31.73 -23.13
N ALA A 42 45.46 -31.34 -22.13
CA ALA A 42 44.94 -31.02 -20.81
C ALA A 42 43.93 -29.86 -20.91
N VAL A 43 42.75 -30.04 -20.34
CA VAL A 43 41.68 -29.04 -20.37
C VAL A 43 42.19 -27.77 -19.70
N SER A 44 42.15 -26.67 -20.45
CA SER A 44 42.69 -25.37 -20.04
C SER A 44 41.60 -24.36 -19.67
N GLU A 45 42.00 -23.26 -19.05
CA GLU A 45 41.13 -22.09 -18.84
C GLU A 45 40.55 -21.56 -20.16
N THR A 46 41.34 -21.62 -21.23
CA THR A 46 40.94 -21.27 -22.60
C THR A 46 39.83 -22.19 -23.13
N ASP A 47 39.83 -23.48 -22.75
CA ASP A 47 38.76 -24.42 -23.09
C ASP A 47 37.47 -24.09 -22.37
N VAL A 48 37.55 -23.82 -21.06
CA VAL A 48 36.40 -23.41 -20.23
C VAL A 48 35.74 -22.15 -20.82
N LYS A 49 36.51 -21.11 -21.10
CA LYS A 49 36.02 -19.86 -21.71
C LYS A 49 35.45 -20.07 -23.12
N ARG A 50 36.10 -20.92 -23.93
CA ARG A 50 35.57 -21.32 -25.26
C ARG A 50 34.23 -22.06 -25.15
N TRP A 51 34.04 -22.87 -24.12
CA TRP A 51 32.84 -23.70 -23.98
C TRP A 51 31.58 -22.92 -23.61
N GLU A 52 31.68 -21.74 -22.97
CA GLU A 52 30.54 -20.86 -22.67
C GLU A 52 29.65 -20.60 -23.89
N GLY A 53 30.27 -20.37 -25.06
CA GLY A 53 29.57 -20.13 -26.33
C GLY A 53 29.07 -21.39 -27.06
N THR A 54 29.44 -22.59 -26.63
CA THR A 54 29.18 -23.84 -27.38
C THR A 54 27.95 -24.60 -26.89
N GLU A 55 27.24 -25.28 -27.80
CA GLU A 55 26.00 -26.03 -27.48
C GLU A 55 26.19 -27.01 -26.31
N ARG A 56 27.09 -27.99 -26.43
CA ARG A 56 27.45 -28.93 -25.34
C ARG A 56 28.34 -28.34 -24.24
N GLY A 57 28.54 -27.02 -24.24
CA GLY A 57 29.33 -26.29 -23.25
C GLY A 57 28.94 -26.56 -21.80
N PRO A 58 27.66 -26.39 -21.40
CA PRO A 58 27.21 -26.60 -20.02
C PRO A 58 27.59 -27.99 -19.47
N VAL A 59 27.39 -29.04 -20.27
CA VAL A 59 27.69 -30.43 -19.89
C VAL A 59 29.18 -30.61 -19.62
N LYS A 60 30.05 -30.02 -20.46
CA LYS A 60 31.52 -30.07 -20.28
C LYS A 60 31.96 -29.28 -19.04
N LEU A 61 31.36 -28.13 -18.77
CA LEU A 61 31.66 -27.32 -17.59
C LEU A 61 31.26 -28.04 -16.30
N VAL A 62 30.08 -28.68 -16.27
CA VAL A 62 29.68 -29.55 -15.15
C VAL A 62 30.66 -30.70 -14.97
N ALA A 63 31.07 -31.38 -16.06
CA ALA A 63 32.02 -32.48 -15.99
C ALA A 63 33.44 -32.06 -15.55
N VAL A 64 33.82 -30.79 -15.73
CA VAL A 64 35.04 -30.24 -15.12
C VAL A 64 34.83 -29.98 -13.64
N LEU A 65 33.74 -29.29 -13.28
CA LEU A 65 33.40 -28.94 -11.89
C LEU A 65 33.27 -30.17 -10.97
N THR A 66 32.58 -31.23 -11.42
CA THR A 66 32.26 -32.39 -10.55
C THR A 66 33.39 -33.41 -10.40
N HIS A 67 34.36 -33.44 -11.32
CA HIS A 67 35.39 -34.49 -11.34
C HIS A 67 36.69 -34.03 -10.65
N ASP A 68 37.06 -34.76 -9.61
CA ASP A 68 38.28 -34.62 -8.78
C ASP A 68 39.61 -34.44 -9.54
N LYS A 69 39.78 -35.09 -10.71
CA LYS A 69 41.01 -35.04 -11.52
C LYS A 69 41.41 -33.64 -12.03
N TYR A 70 40.50 -32.67 -11.99
CA TYR A 70 40.76 -31.30 -12.40
C TYR A 70 41.21 -30.45 -11.20
N LYS A 71 42.20 -29.59 -11.41
CA LYS A 71 42.72 -28.73 -10.34
C LYS A 71 41.62 -27.78 -9.79
N PRO A 72 41.66 -27.43 -8.50
CA PRO A 72 40.68 -26.54 -7.86
C PRO A 72 40.34 -25.28 -8.67
N GLU A 73 41.34 -24.60 -9.21
CA GLU A 73 41.20 -23.33 -9.93
C GLU A 73 40.38 -23.51 -11.21
N LEU A 74 40.59 -24.62 -11.94
CA LEU A 74 39.85 -24.95 -13.15
C LEU A 74 38.40 -25.36 -12.84
N ARG A 75 38.17 -26.01 -11.69
CA ARG A 75 36.82 -26.38 -11.21
C ARG A 75 36.02 -25.13 -10.78
N ILE A 76 36.68 -24.18 -10.10
CA ILE A 76 36.12 -22.88 -9.72
C ILE A 76 35.76 -22.07 -10.97
N GLU A 77 36.67 -21.93 -11.93
CA GLU A 77 36.43 -21.18 -13.17
C GLU A 77 35.36 -21.86 -14.06
N ALA A 78 35.24 -23.20 -14.04
CA ALA A 78 34.12 -23.88 -14.69
C ALA A 78 32.76 -23.59 -14.03
N ALA A 79 32.72 -23.43 -12.70
CA ALA A 79 31.52 -22.99 -11.99
C ALA A 79 31.16 -21.52 -12.28
N LEU A 80 32.16 -20.62 -12.33
CA LEU A 80 31.96 -19.23 -12.73
C LEU A 80 31.53 -19.11 -14.19
N ALA A 81 32.08 -19.93 -15.09
CA ALA A 81 31.64 -20.02 -16.49
C ALA A 81 30.15 -20.41 -16.61
N LEU A 82 29.68 -21.37 -15.79
CA LEU A 82 28.25 -21.74 -15.72
C LEU A 82 27.35 -20.56 -15.29
N VAL A 83 27.83 -19.66 -14.43
CA VAL A 83 27.13 -18.41 -14.04
C VAL A 83 27.13 -17.38 -15.17
N ARG A 84 28.25 -17.22 -15.90
CA ARG A 84 28.40 -16.24 -16.99
C ARG A 84 27.61 -16.58 -18.27
N MET A 85 27.14 -17.81 -18.42
CA MET A 85 26.46 -18.27 -19.64
C MET A 85 25.21 -17.45 -19.99
N LYS A 86 25.19 -16.84 -21.17
CA LYS A 86 23.99 -16.15 -21.68
C LYS A 86 22.79 -17.10 -21.83
N PRO A 87 21.54 -16.64 -21.58
CA PRO A 87 20.34 -17.45 -21.74
C PRO A 87 20.18 -18.02 -23.16
N ARG A 88 19.75 -19.27 -23.26
CA ARG A 88 19.54 -20.00 -24.52
C ARG A 88 18.04 -20.28 -24.67
N GLY A 89 17.41 -19.74 -25.71
CA GLY A 89 15.94 -19.79 -25.85
C GLY A 89 15.20 -19.22 -24.64
N GLY A 90 15.75 -18.17 -24.01
CA GLY A 90 15.23 -17.57 -22.77
C GLY A 90 15.61 -18.29 -21.47
N LYS A 91 16.24 -19.48 -21.52
CA LYS A 91 16.58 -20.27 -20.32
C LYS A 91 18.02 -20.07 -19.89
N LYS A 92 18.28 -19.82 -18.59
CA LYS A 92 19.62 -19.72 -17.99
C LYS A 92 20.26 -21.11 -17.81
N VAL A 93 20.57 -21.82 -18.91
CA VAL A 93 20.95 -23.25 -18.88
C VAL A 93 22.15 -23.55 -17.96
N GLY A 94 23.23 -22.74 -18.01
CA GLY A 94 24.39 -22.94 -17.14
C GLY A 94 24.05 -22.79 -15.64
N PHE A 95 23.26 -21.76 -15.31
CA PHE A 95 22.75 -21.52 -13.96
C PHE A 95 21.93 -22.70 -13.42
N THR A 96 20.95 -23.17 -14.21
CA THR A 96 20.13 -24.34 -13.86
C THR A 96 20.99 -25.57 -13.63
N MET A 97 21.99 -25.83 -14.48
CA MET A 97 22.87 -26.99 -14.32
C MET A 97 23.84 -26.89 -13.13
N LEU A 98 24.13 -25.68 -12.64
CA LEU A 98 24.97 -25.45 -11.45
C LEU A 98 24.21 -25.72 -10.13
N LEU A 99 22.93 -25.35 -10.07
CA LEU A 99 22.17 -25.18 -8.82
C LEU A 99 20.89 -26.03 -8.73
N ASP A 100 20.18 -26.21 -9.84
CA ASP A 100 18.86 -26.85 -9.92
C ASP A 100 18.93 -28.27 -10.47
N LYS A 101 17.82 -29.01 -10.38
CA LYS A 101 17.72 -30.31 -11.06
C LYS A 101 17.58 -30.11 -12.57
N TYR A 102 18.34 -30.89 -13.35
CA TYR A 102 18.34 -30.81 -14.81
C TYR A 102 18.30 -32.20 -15.44
N LYS A 103 17.82 -32.28 -16.70
CA LYS A 103 17.97 -33.48 -17.53
C LYS A 103 19.25 -33.39 -18.35
N ASP A 104 20.03 -34.45 -18.36
CA ASP A 104 21.23 -34.57 -19.21
C ASP A 104 20.91 -34.98 -20.66
N GLU A 105 21.93 -35.23 -21.48
CA GLU A 105 21.78 -35.64 -22.89
C GLU A 105 21.08 -37.00 -23.06
N GLU A 106 21.01 -37.83 -22.00
CA GLU A 106 20.31 -39.12 -21.95
C GLU A 106 18.87 -38.97 -21.41
N GLY A 107 18.48 -37.76 -20.98
CA GLY A 107 17.18 -37.46 -20.39
C GLY A 107 17.05 -37.82 -18.90
N VAL A 108 18.14 -38.27 -18.27
CA VAL A 108 18.22 -38.65 -16.86
C VAL A 108 18.23 -37.39 -15.99
N GLN A 109 17.44 -37.40 -14.91
CA GLN A 109 17.45 -36.29 -13.94
C GLN A 109 18.72 -36.34 -13.09
N ARG A 110 19.44 -35.22 -13.05
CA ARG A 110 20.61 -34.98 -12.20
C ARG A 110 20.30 -33.85 -11.21
N GLU A 111 20.93 -33.88 -10.05
CA GLU A 111 21.00 -32.71 -9.16
C GLU A 111 21.90 -31.63 -9.78
N GLY A 112 21.75 -30.37 -9.35
CA GLY A 112 22.65 -29.29 -9.77
C GLY A 112 24.09 -29.60 -9.37
N ALA A 113 25.07 -29.18 -10.18
CA ALA A 113 26.46 -29.60 -10.04
C ALA A 113 27.06 -29.39 -8.63
N LEU A 114 26.71 -28.30 -7.92
CA LEU A 114 27.16 -28.07 -6.54
C LEU A 114 26.57 -29.06 -5.52
N LYS A 115 25.41 -29.66 -5.82
CA LYS A 115 24.74 -30.70 -5.01
C LYS A 115 25.25 -32.11 -5.33
N GLN A 116 25.96 -32.29 -6.44
CA GLN A 116 26.67 -33.55 -6.76
C GLN A 116 28.02 -33.67 -6.02
N LEU A 117 28.53 -32.57 -5.46
CA LEU A 117 29.78 -32.53 -4.71
C LEU A 117 29.58 -32.99 -3.25
N ASP A 118 30.61 -33.63 -2.70
CA ASP A 118 30.78 -33.77 -1.25
C ASP A 118 30.93 -32.39 -0.56
N GLU A 119 30.91 -32.38 0.77
CA GLU A 119 30.91 -31.12 1.53
C GLU A 119 32.22 -30.34 1.45
N GLU A 120 33.38 -31.00 1.44
CA GLU A 120 34.67 -30.33 1.34
C GLU A 120 34.92 -29.78 -0.07
N SER A 121 34.63 -30.57 -1.11
CA SER A 121 34.64 -30.11 -2.51
C SER A 121 33.69 -28.93 -2.69
N ARG A 122 32.44 -29.03 -2.22
CA ARG A 122 31.45 -27.94 -2.35
C ARG A 122 31.95 -26.68 -1.65
N LYS A 123 32.44 -26.79 -0.41
CA LYS A 123 32.98 -25.65 0.35
C LYS A 123 34.17 -25.01 -0.37
N MET A 124 35.12 -25.81 -0.87
CA MET A 124 36.27 -25.34 -1.64
C MET A 124 35.85 -24.56 -2.89
N ILE A 125 34.91 -25.11 -3.69
CA ILE A 125 34.41 -24.43 -4.89
C ILE A 125 33.69 -23.13 -4.54
N VAL A 126 32.73 -23.16 -3.61
CA VAL A 126 31.89 -21.99 -3.29
C VAL A 126 32.71 -20.87 -2.68
N ASN A 127 33.67 -21.19 -1.80
CA ASN A 127 34.63 -20.21 -1.26
C ASN A 127 35.53 -19.64 -2.37
N GLY A 128 35.98 -20.47 -3.32
CA GLY A 128 36.77 -20.02 -4.47
C GLY A 128 36.00 -19.15 -5.48
N MET A 129 34.69 -19.38 -5.64
CA MET A 129 33.83 -18.52 -6.47
C MET A 129 33.58 -17.15 -5.84
N ALA A 130 33.48 -17.08 -4.50
CA ALA A 130 32.95 -15.93 -3.80
C ALA A 130 33.65 -14.59 -4.08
N PRO A 131 35.00 -14.48 -4.13
CA PRO A 131 35.68 -13.22 -4.47
C PRO A 131 35.25 -12.64 -5.83
N THR A 132 35.04 -13.50 -6.84
CA THR A 132 34.54 -13.08 -8.15
C THR A 132 33.08 -12.67 -8.09
N LEU A 133 32.23 -13.40 -7.37
CA LEU A 133 30.82 -13.05 -7.20
C LEU A 133 30.65 -11.70 -6.48
N VAL A 134 31.41 -11.46 -5.41
CA VAL A 134 31.45 -10.18 -4.69
C VAL A 134 31.87 -9.05 -5.63
N LYS A 135 33.02 -9.20 -6.31
CA LYS A 135 33.57 -8.19 -7.22
C LYS A 135 32.60 -7.80 -8.33
N GLU A 136 31.99 -8.77 -9.01
CA GLU A 136 31.09 -8.49 -10.14
C GLU A 136 29.73 -7.92 -9.67
N MET A 137 29.36 -8.14 -8.39
CA MET A 137 28.24 -7.44 -7.74
C MET A 137 28.56 -5.99 -7.35
N GLU A 138 29.82 -5.56 -7.31
CA GLU A 138 30.18 -4.15 -7.07
C GLU A 138 29.92 -3.25 -8.28
N ALA A 139 29.64 -3.82 -9.45
CA ALA A 139 29.31 -3.06 -10.65
C ALA A 139 28.05 -2.21 -10.45
N ALA A 140 28.16 -0.92 -10.81
CA ALA A 140 27.03 0.00 -10.83
C ALA A 140 25.94 -0.48 -11.82
N PRO A 141 24.65 -0.19 -11.55
CA PRO A 141 23.59 -0.48 -12.53
C PRO A 141 23.86 0.27 -13.84
N PRO A 142 23.55 -0.32 -15.01
CA PRO A 142 23.67 0.38 -16.28
C PRO A 142 22.64 1.53 -16.33
N PRO A 143 23.02 2.76 -16.74
CA PRO A 143 22.08 3.85 -16.85
C PRO A 143 21.02 3.56 -17.91
N ARG A 144 19.80 4.09 -17.70
CA ARG A 144 18.71 3.98 -18.68
C ARG A 144 19.11 4.59 -20.03
N THR A 145 18.59 4.01 -21.10
CA THR A 145 18.74 4.57 -22.46
C THR A 145 17.97 5.88 -22.61
N ALA A 146 18.18 6.61 -23.71
CA ALA A 146 17.44 7.83 -24.01
C ALA A 146 15.91 7.61 -24.09
N GLU A 147 15.47 6.39 -24.41
CA GLU A 147 14.07 5.94 -24.45
C GLU A 147 13.58 5.40 -23.09
N GLY A 148 14.32 5.62 -21.99
CA GLY A 148 13.98 5.22 -20.63
C GLY A 148 14.12 3.71 -20.33
N ARG A 149 14.66 2.92 -21.26
CA ARG A 149 14.77 1.45 -21.13
C ARG A 149 15.96 1.07 -20.24
N LEU A 150 15.81 -0.01 -19.48
CA LEU A 150 16.90 -0.62 -18.70
C LEU A 150 17.76 -1.53 -19.60
N PRO A 151 19.10 -1.34 -19.66
CA PRO A 151 20.00 -2.27 -20.37
C PRO A 151 20.22 -3.60 -19.63
N GLU A 152 21.01 -4.49 -20.26
CA GLU A 152 21.51 -5.73 -19.65
C GLU A 152 22.47 -5.39 -18.47
N ASP A 153 21.99 -5.51 -17.23
CA ASP A 153 22.85 -5.41 -16.04
C ASP A 153 23.63 -6.72 -15.85
N LYS A 154 24.91 -6.69 -16.25
CA LYS A 154 25.83 -7.83 -16.23
C LYS A 154 26.13 -8.38 -14.83
N SER A 155 25.79 -7.66 -13.77
CA SER A 155 25.96 -8.14 -12.39
C SER A 155 24.86 -9.13 -11.95
N ILE A 156 23.71 -9.15 -12.65
CA ILE A 156 22.54 -9.97 -12.28
C ILE A 156 22.83 -11.47 -12.17
N PRO A 157 23.56 -12.14 -13.11
CA PRO A 157 23.83 -13.57 -13.00
C PRO A 157 24.61 -13.94 -11.74
N TYR A 158 25.61 -13.12 -11.37
CA TYR A 158 26.42 -13.33 -10.18
C TYR A 158 25.63 -13.09 -8.89
N LYS A 159 24.79 -12.05 -8.86
CA LYS A 159 23.84 -11.79 -7.76
C LYS A 159 22.80 -12.92 -7.62
N ASP A 160 22.23 -13.40 -8.71
CA ASP A 160 21.30 -14.53 -8.70
C ASP A 160 21.98 -15.80 -8.17
N ALA A 161 23.26 -16.03 -8.52
CA ALA A 161 24.02 -17.21 -8.10
C ALA A 161 24.41 -17.16 -6.63
N ALA A 162 24.94 -16.02 -6.16
CA ALA A 162 25.24 -15.79 -4.75
C ALA A 162 23.97 -15.94 -3.89
N PHE A 163 22.84 -15.38 -4.33
CA PHE A 163 21.56 -15.55 -3.63
C PHE A 163 21.08 -17.00 -3.60
N ALA A 164 21.12 -17.71 -4.73
CA ALA A 164 20.69 -19.11 -4.81
C ALA A 164 21.54 -20.05 -3.93
N MET A 165 22.86 -19.84 -3.86
CA MET A 165 23.72 -20.65 -2.98
C MET A 165 23.44 -20.42 -1.50
N LEU A 166 23.13 -19.17 -1.10
CA LEU A 166 22.76 -18.83 0.27
C LEU A 166 21.38 -19.40 0.65
N SER A 167 20.39 -19.23 -0.23
CA SER A 167 18.97 -19.50 0.02
C SER A 167 18.51 -20.92 -0.35
N ASN A 168 19.36 -21.76 -0.94
CA ASN A 168 19.06 -23.17 -1.10
C ASN A 168 18.91 -23.87 0.26
N GLU A 169 18.05 -24.88 0.33
CA GLU A 169 17.93 -25.76 1.50
C GLU A 169 18.47 -27.17 1.16
N PRO A 170 19.43 -27.73 1.95
CA PRO A 170 20.31 -27.01 2.89
C PRO A 170 21.22 -26.01 2.15
N THR A 171 21.74 -25.02 2.87
CA THR A 171 22.57 -23.94 2.29
C THR A 171 23.82 -24.50 1.60
N LEU A 172 24.11 -24.04 0.38
CA LEU A 172 25.29 -24.50 -0.37
C LEU A 172 26.59 -23.81 0.10
N VAL A 173 26.46 -22.70 0.83
CA VAL A 173 27.58 -21.97 1.43
C VAL A 173 27.96 -22.62 2.76
N GLY A 174 28.97 -23.48 2.73
CA GLY A 174 29.52 -24.20 3.89
C GLY A 174 30.56 -23.41 4.71
N ASP A 175 30.71 -22.10 4.48
CA ASP A 175 31.59 -21.24 5.27
C ASP A 175 30.90 -19.97 5.74
N GLU A 176 31.11 -19.62 7.01
CA GLU A 176 30.43 -18.51 7.65
C GLU A 176 31.04 -17.13 7.34
N ASN A 177 32.30 -17.07 6.92
CA ASN A 177 32.89 -15.84 6.41
C ASN A 177 32.38 -15.58 4.98
N THR A 178 32.41 -16.61 4.12
CA THR A 178 31.83 -16.53 2.77
C THR A 178 30.33 -16.23 2.81
N ARG A 179 29.57 -16.75 3.80
CA ARG A 179 28.17 -16.36 4.02
C ARG A 179 28.04 -14.84 4.21
N LYS A 180 28.82 -14.27 5.15
CA LYS A 180 28.80 -12.84 5.47
C LYS A 180 29.22 -11.98 4.28
N GLU A 181 30.26 -12.37 3.56
CA GLU A 181 30.75 -11.67 2.36
C GLU A 181 29.68 -11.61 1.26
N LEU A 182 29.09 -12.76 0.92
CA LEU A 182 28.03 -12.82 -0.10
C LEU A 182 26.77 -12.05 0.35
N SER A 183 26.34 -12.19 1.61
CA SER A 183 25.21 -11.42 2.15
C SER A 183 25.48 -9.91 2.13
N ALA A 184 26.68 -9.46 2.52
CA ALA A 184 27.05 -8.04 2.48
C ALA A 184 27.10 -7.49 1.05
N ALA A 185 27.64 -8.27 0.10
CA ALA A 185 27.67 -7.90 -1.31
C ALA A 185 26.25 -7.80 -1.91
N LEU A 186 25.34 -8.71 -1.59
CA LEU A 186 23.94 -8.65 -2.04
C LEU A 186 23.18 -7.45 -1.45
N ILE A 187 23.46 -7.09 -0.19
CA ILE A 187 22.93 -5.85 0.41
C ILE A 187 23.43 -4.62 -0.34
N LYS A 188 24.75 -4.51 -0.56
CA LYS A 188 25.39 -3.43 -1.32
C LYS A 188 24.85 -3.35 -2.76
N TRP A 189 24.64 -4.49 -3.41
CA TRP A 189 24.11 -4.59 -4.77
C TRP A 189 22.72 -3.96 -4.93
N VAL A 190 21.81 -4.24 -4.00
CA VAL A 190 20.46 -3.64 -3.99
C VAL A 190 20.55 -2.13 -3.75
N GLN A 191 21.37 -1.70 -2.80
CA GLN A 191 21.46 -0.31 -2.38
C GLN A 191 22.11 0.59 -3.46
N ALA A 192 23.03 0.04 -4.27
CA ALA A 192 23.71 0.75 -5.36
C ALA A 192 22.81 1.06 -6.60
N GLY A 193 21.55 0.63 -6.62
CA GLY A 193 20.69 0.80 -7.81
C GLY A 193 19.22 0.46 -7.60
N PHE A 194 18.66 0.72 -6.41
CA PHE A 194 17.40 0.12 -5.95
C PHE A 194 16.24 0.20 -6.97
N GLU A 195 15.90 1.38 -7.51
CA GLU A 195 14.71 1.52 -8.37
C GLU A 195 14.87 0.79 -9.71
N ASP A 196 16.02 0.95 -10.36
CA ASP A 196 16.34 0.30 -11.64
C ASP A 196 16.50 -1.22 -11.49
N ARG A 197 17.09 -1.68 -10.38
CA ARG A 197 17.23 -3.11 -10.06
C ARG A 197 15.93 -3.74 -9.58
N LEU A 198 14.98 -2.98 -9.01
CA LEU A 198 13.64 -3.47 -8.69
C LEU A 198 12.81 -3.74 -9.95
N GLU A 199 13.00 -2.95 -11.01
CA GLU A 199 12.30 -3.08 -12.30
C GLU A 199 12.93 -4.10 -13.26
N ASN A 200 14.20 -4.48 -13.08
CA ASN A 200 14.90 -5.30 -14.06
C ASN A 200 14.40 -6.77 -14.07
N SER A 201 13.60 -7.11 -15.08
CA SER A 201 12.94 -8.40 -15.26
C SER A 201 13.85 -9.55 -15.73
N SER A 202 15.15 -9.31 -15.94
CA SER A 202 16.11 -10.37 -16.29
C SER A 202 16.62 -11.19 -15.09
N GLN A 203 16.26 -10.80 -13.87
CA GLN A 203 16.61 -11.51 -12.64
C GLN A 203 15.87 -12.84 -12.49
N GLN A 204 16.54 -13.85 -11.92
CA GLN A 204 15.92 -15.11 -11.52
C GLN A 204 15.12 -14.97 -10.22
N TYR A 205 15.61 -14.12 -9.31
CA TYR A 205 15.00 -13.84 -8.01
C TYR A 205 14.82 -12.33 -7.86
N SER A 206 13.66 -11.84 -7.42
CA SER A 206 13.43 -10.40 -7.30
C SER A 206 14.26 -9.76 -6.18
N VAL A 207 14.51 -8.45 -6.30
CA VAL A 207 15.09 -7.64 -5.21
C VAL A 207 14.35 -7.89 -3.90
N GLU A 208 13.02 -7.94 -3.92
CA GLU A 208 12.22 -8.09 -2.70
C GLU A 208 12.32 -9.48 -2.07
N GLN A 209 12.37 -10.56 -2.87
CA GLN A 209 12.63 -11.91 -2.36
C GLN A 209 13.98 -11.96 -1.64
N MET A 210 14.99 -11.33 -2.23
CA MET A 210 16.33 -11.26 -1.68
C MET A 210 16.40 -10.39 -0.42
N MET A 211 15.72 -9.23 -0.38
CA MET A 211 15.65 -8.38 0.82
C MET A 211 14.93 -9.08 1.98
N ARG A 212 13.83 -9.81 1.70
CA ARG A 212 13.10 -10.61 2.70
C ARG A 212 13.98 -11.68 3.34
N PHE A 213 14.78 -12.39 2.54
CA PHE A 213 15.76 -13.37 3.03
C PHE A 213 16.91 -12.73 3.81
N LEU A 214 17.43 -11.58 3.36
CA LEU A 214 18.53 -10.85 4.03
C LEU A 214 18.08 -10.07 5.28
N GLY A 215 16.77 -9.90 5.48
CA GLY A 215 16.20 -9.28 6.68
C GLY A 215 16.50 -7.79 6.84
N PRO A 216 16.44 -7.25 8.08
CA PRO A 216 16.44 -5.81 8.35
C PRO A 216 17.66 -5.03 7.85
N THR A 217 18.83 -5.67 7.77
CA THR A 217 20.06 -5.02 7.29
C THR A 217 19.98 -4.60 5.83
N SER A 218 19.16 -5.29 5.01
CA SER A 218 19.00 -4.97 3.60
C SER A 218 18.37 -3.59 3.36
N VAL A 219 17.39 -3.21 4.18
CA VAL A 219 16.61 -1.97 4.01
C VAL A 219 17.24 -0.73 4.65
N LYS A 220 18.31 -0.86 5.44
CA LYS A 220 18.88 0.24 6.25
C LYS A 220 19.30 1.49 5.46
N ALA A 221 19.70 1.35 4.19
CA ALA A 221 20.07 2.49 3.34
C ALA A 221 18.90 3.10 2.55
N LEU A 222 17.74 2.43 2.44
CA LEU A 222 16.59 2.94 1.68
C LEU A 222 16.09 4.33 2.14
N PRO A 223 16.12 4.71 3.44
CA PRO A 223 15.80 6.08 3.86
C PRO A 223 16.66 7.15 3.17
N GLY A 224 17.92 6.85 2.85
CA GLY A 224 18.86 7.80 2.25
C GLY A 224 18.60 8.11 0.77
N ILE A 225 17.75 7.33 0.09
CA ILE A 225 17.36 7.56 -1.31
C ILE A 225 15.92 8.09 -1.45
N ILE A 226 15.23 8.42 -0.34
CA ILE A 226 13.94 9.10 -0.35
C ILE A 226 14.16 10.59 -0.66
N ASN A 227 13.86 11.00 -1.89
CA ASN A 227 14.06 12.35 -2.40
C ASN A 227 13.06 12.69 -3.52
N GLU A 228 13.20 13.86 -4.15
CA GLU A 228 12.29 14.33 -5.22
C GLU A 228 12.32 13.45 -6.47
N SER A 229 13.47 12.90 -6.84
CA SER A 229 13.64 12.05 -8.03
C SER A 229 13.30 10.57 -7.82
N ALA A 230 12.95 10.15 -6.60
CA ALA A 230 12.54 8.78 -6.29
C ALA A 230 11.17 8.43 -6.92
N ASN A 231 11.11 7.37 -7.71
CA ASN A 231 9.93 6.91 -8.45
C ASN A 231 9.24 5.71 -7.79
N ARG A 232 9.83 5.12 -6.75
CA ARG A 232 9.37 3.88 -6.10
C ARG A 232 9.16 4.01 -4.59
N LEU A 233 8.80 5.22 -4.13
CA LEU A 233 8.45 5.54 -2.73
C LEU A 233 7.50 4.49 -2.11
N ASP A 234 6.46 4.06 -2.84
CA ASP A 234 5.48 3.08 -2.37
C ASP A 234 6.11 1.71 -1.98
N ARG A 235 7.08 1.24 -2.78
CA ARG A 235 7.77 -0.04 -2.59
C ARG A 235 8.88 0.08 -1.54
N MET A 236 9.61 1.20 -1.53
CA MET A 236 10.57 1.50 -0.45
C MET A 236 9.88 1.56 0.90
N ALA A 237 8.78 2.32 1.02
CA ALA A 237 7.99 2.42 2.24
C ALA A 237 7.38 1.06 2.64
N GLY A 238 6.97 0.23 1.67
CA GLY A 238 6.54 -1.15 1.91
C GLY A 238 7.64 -2.01 2.53
N LEU A 239 8.80 -2.11 1.89
CA LEU A 239 9.93 -2.91 2.37
C LEU A 239 10.49 -2.41 3.71
N ILE A 240 10.56 -1.10 3.92
CA ILE A 240 10.95 -0.51 5.20
C ILE A 240 9.91 -0.84 6.29
N SER A 241 8.61 -0.84 5.97
CA SER A 241 7.56 -1.21 6.92
C SER A 241 7.63 -2.70 7.30
N GLU A 242 7.81 -3.57 6.31
CA GLU A 242 7.89 -5.02 6.46
C GLU A 242 9.16 -5.48 7.19
N LEU A 243 10.34 -5.00 6.77
CA LEU A 243 11.64 -5.52 7.20
C LEU A 243 12.41 -4.58 8.13
N GLY A 244 12.09 -3.28 8.16
CA GLY A 244 12.89 -2.29 8.87
C GLY A 244 12.80 -2.40 10.39
N ASP A 245 13.92 -2.20 11.06
CA ASP A 245 13.96 -1.95 12.50
C ASP A 245 13.42 -0.53 12.83
N ALA A 246 13.27 -0.23 14.12
CA ALA A 246 12.73 1.05 14.59
C ALA A 246 13.54 2.25 14.10
N GLU A 247 14.88 2.13 14.06
CA GLU A 247 15.79 3.17 13.56
C GLU A 247 15.58 3.44 12.06
N THR A 248 15.43 2.38 11.25
CA THR A 248 15.19 2.51 9.80
C THR A 248 13.81 3.13 9.52
N LYS A 249 12.78 2.74 10.28
CA LYS A 249 11.42 3.31 10.20
C LYS A 249 11.38 4.78 10.64
N GLN A 250 12.14 5.14 11.67
CA GLN A 250 12.33 6.51 12.11
C GLN A 250 12.97 7.38 10.99
N LYS A 251 14.13 6.95 10.47
CA LYS A 251 14.85 7.66 9.39
C LYS A 251 14.03 7.80 8.10
N ALA A 252 13.28 6.77 7.73
CA ALA A 252 12.37 6.83 6.58
C ALA A 252 11.25 7.86 6.79
N SER A 253 10.73 7.96 8.02
CA SER A 253 9.70 8.95 8.36
C SER A 253 10.27 10.38 8.34
N GLU A 254 11.49 10.59 8.85
CA GLU A 254 12.23 11.85 8.71
C GLU A 254 12.42 12.25 7.24
N ALA A 255 12.91 11.35 6.39
CA ALA A 255 13.15 11.62 4.97
C ALA A 255 11.85 11.93 4.21
N LEU A 256 10.74 11.22 4.50
CA LEU A 256 9.41 11.52 3.95
C LEU A 256 8.90 12.91 4.38
N VAL A 257 9.15 13.32 5.62
CA VAL A 257 8.77 14.65 6.12
C VAL A 257 9.63 15.76 5.50
N VAL A 258 10.93 15.53 5.32
CA VAL A 258 11.82 16.45 4.58
C VAL A 258 11.35 16.62 3.13
N LEU A 259 11.02 15.51 2.46
CA LEU A 259 10.49 15.53 1.10
C LEU A 259 9.15 16.28 1.02
N ALA A 260 8.20 15.97 1.90
CA ALA A 260 6.91 16.66 1.96
C ALA A 260 7.06 18.18 2.14
N LYS A 261 7.91 18.61 3.08
CA LYS A 261 8.22 20.02 3.31
C LYS A 261 8.86 20.69 2.10
N LYS A 262 9.72 19.98 1.34
CA LYS A 262 10.37 20.54 0.15
C LYS A 262 9.40 20.77 -1.01
N LEU A 263 8.46 19.84 -1.26
CA LEU A 263 7.43 20.02 -2.30
C LEU A 263 6.47 21.18 -2.01
N LEU A 264 6.29 21.53 -0.74
CA LEU A 264 5.44 22.64 -0.28
C LEU A 264 6.12 24.03 -0.42
N THR A 265 7.32 24.11 -1.01
CA THR A 265 8.05 25.38 -1.19
C THR A 265 7.65 26.13 -2.48
N PRO A 266 7.69 27.48 -2.48
CA PRO A 266 7.55 28.27 -3.71
C PRO A 266 8.61 27.93 -4.77
N ASP A 267 9.82 27.56 -4.35
CA ASP A 267 10.93 27.20 -5.25
C ASP A 267 10.60 25.94 -6.05
N TRP A 268 10.02 24.92 -5.40
CA TRP A 268 9.55 23.72 -6.08
C TRP A 268 8.44 24.04 -7.09
N ALA A 269 7.45 24.86 -6.71
CA ALA A 269 6.36 25.27 -7.61
C ALA A 269 6.88 26.07 -8.82
N THR A 270 7.90 26.90 -8.62
CA THR A 270 8.60 27.65 -9.68
C THR A 270 9.35 26.71 -10.63
N ALA A 271 10.07 25.74 -10.08
CA ALA A 271 10.77 24.72 -10.87
C ALA A 271 9.80 23.88 -11.72
N GLN A 272 8.69 23.41 -11.15
CA GLN A 272 7.69 22.66 -11.92
C GLN A 272 6.96 23.53 -12.94
N THR A 273 6.74 24.82 -12.68
CA THR A 273 6.15 25.76 -13.65
C THR A 273 6.98 25.83 -14.93
N LYS A 274 8.32 25.82 -14.83
CA LYS A 274 9.20 25.73 -16.00
C LYS A 274 9.03 24.39 -16.73
N VAL A 275 9.06 23.26 -16.02
CA VAL A 275 8.91 21.91 -16.61
C VAL A 275 7.57 21.77 -17.33
N VAL A 276 6.48 22.27 -16.74
CA VAL A 276 5.14 22.23 -17.31
C VAL A 276 5.03 23.12 -18.56
N LYS A 277 5.63 24.32 -18.57
CA LYS A 277 5.67 25.17 -19.77
C LYS A 277 6.44 24.50 -20.92
N GLU A 278 7.64 24.00 -20.65
CA GLU A 278 8.41 23.25 -21.66
C GLU A 278 7.66 22.01 -22.18
N PHE A 279 6.96 21.28 -21.30
CA PHE A 279 6.15 20.12 -21.70
C PHE A 279 4.97 20.53 -22.58
N ASN A 280 4.24 21.58 -22.19
CA ASN A 280 3.12 22.11 -22.97
C ASN A 280 3.57 22.57 -24.36
N GLU A 281 4.68 23.30 -24.46
CA GLU A 281 5.31 23.71 -25.72
C GLU A 281 5.66 22.50 -26.61
N LYS A 282 6.39 21.52 -26.06
CA LYS A 282 6.80 20.28 -26.76
C LYS A 282 5.60 19.46 -27.26
N ASN A 283 4.43 19.60 -26.66
CA ASN A 283 3.18 18.91 -27.03
C ASN A 283 2.15 19.80 -27.74
N ASN A 284 2.51 21.03 -28.14
CA ASN A 284 1.61 22.02 -28.76
C ASN A 284 0.38 22.41 -27.92
N VAL A 285 0.42 22.22 -26.60
CA VAL A 285 -0.66 22.55 -25.67
C VAL A 285 -0.63 24.04 -25.34
N LYS A 286 -1.64 24.79 -25.78
CA LYS A 286 -1.80 26.22 -25.45
C LYS A 286 -2.49 26.38 -24.09
N ALA A 287 -1.70 26.62 -23.05
CA ALA A 287 -2.17 26.89 -21.69
C ALA A 287 -1.76 28.30 -21.24
N ASN A 288 -2.67 29.02 -20.56
CA ASN A 288 -2.35 30.28 -19.88
C ASN A 288 -1.74 30.03 -18.48
N ASP A 289 -1.20 31.07 -17.84
CA ASP A 289 -0.52 30.93 -16.54
C ASP A 289 -1.41 30.36 -15.42
N SER A 290 -2.71 30.65 -15.43
CA SER A 290 -3.64 30.04 -14.47
C SER A 290 -3.84 28.55 -14.72
N GLN A 291 -3.85 28.11 -15.97
CA GLN A 291 -3.93 26.68 -16.33
C GLN A 291 -2.62 25.96 -16.01
N VAL A 292 -1.45 26.60 -16.24
CA VAL A 292 -0.14 26.08 -15.83
C VAL A 292 -0.04 25.95 -14.31
N ALA A 293 -0.48 26.95 -13.55
CA ALA A 293 -0.54 26.87 -12.08
C ALA A 293 -1.43 25.72 -11.60
N GLN A 294 -2.60 25.50 -12.24
CA GLN A 294 -3.45 24.34 -11.95
C GLN A 294 -2.82 22.99 -12.32
N GLN A 295 -1.98 22.92 -13.36
CA GLN A 295 -1.21 21.72 -13.71
C GLN A 295 -0.15 21.41 -12.65
N VAL A 296 0.64 22.41 -12.22
CA VAL A 296 1.63 22.27 -11.14
C VAL A 296 0.98 21.88 -9.82
N GLU A 297 -0.14 22.51 -9.48
CA GLU A 297 -0.86 22.23 -8.24
C GLU A 297 -1.47 20.81 -8.22
N LYS A 298 -1.91 20.29 -9.37
CA LYS A 298 -2.31 18.86 -9.52
C LYS A 298 -1.12 17.91 -9.39
N MET A 299 0.07 18.29 -9.85
CA MET A 299 1.30 17.50 -9.63
C MET A 299 1.66 17.45 -8.14
N LEU A 300 1.47 18.57 -7.41
CA LEU A 300 1.67 18.63 -5.96
C LEU A 300 0.62 17.78 -5.22
N ASP A 301 -0.66 17.94 -5.56
CA ASP A 301 -1.76 17.16 -4.97
C ASP A 301 -1.51 15.65 -5.11
N ARG A 302 -1.17 15.17 -6.32
CA ARG A 302 -0.83 13.76 -6.57
C ARG A 302 0.38 13.30 -5.73
N ARG A 303 1.53 13.95 -5.91
CA ARG A 303 2.80 13.50 -5.30
C ARG A 303 2.76 13.57 -3.76
N LEU A 304 2.09 14.58 -3.20
CA LEU A 304 1.94 14.73 -1.75
C LEU A 304 0.96 13.70 -1.18
N THR A 305 -0.23 13.54 -1.78
CA THR A 305 -1.32 12.81 -1.14
C THR A 305 -1.45 11.35 -1.57
N GLU A 306 -1.17 11.02 -2.83
CA GLU A 306 -1.23 9.64 -3.35
C GLU A 306 0.08 8.86 -3.11
N GLU A 307 1.23 9.55 -3.06
CA GLU A 307 2.54 8.91 -2.93
C GLU A 307 3.13 9.10 -1.53
N ILE A 308 3.33 10.35 -1.07
CA ILE A 308 4.06 10.62 0.19
C ILE A 308 3.21 10.34 1.44
N PHE A 309 1.95 10.78 1.49
CA PHE A 309 1.06 10.47 2.63
C PHE A 309 0.78 8.96 2.74
N VAL A 310 0.69 8.24 1.61
CA VAL A 310 0.60 6.77 1.58
C VAL A 310 1.88 6.11 2.09
N ALA A 311 3.06 6.60 1.67
CA ALA A 311 4.34 6.14 2.21
C ALA A 311 4.47 6.42 3.72
N MET A 312 4.01 7.58 4.20
CA MET A 312 3.94 7.91 5.63
C MET A 312 3.03 6.94 6.41
N LYS A 313 1.83 6.63 5.89
CA LYS A 313 0.93 5.62 6.46
C LYS A 313 1.56 4.22 6.49
N LYS A 314 2.34 3.85 5.45
CA LYS A 314 3.06 2.58 5.40
C LYS A 314 4.17 2.50 6.45
N VAL A 315 5.04 3.50 6.57
CA VAL A 315 6.16 3.48 7.52
C VAL A 315 5.70 3.67 8.97
N GLY A 316 4.81 4.64 9.23
CA GLY A 316 4.17 4.82 10.54
C GLY A 316 5.08 5.31 11.68
N GLY A 317 6.24 5.92 11.40
CA GLY A 317 7.13 6.44 12.44
C GLY A 317 6.69 7.79 13.01
N ARG A 318 7.16 8.09 14.23
CA ARG A 318 6.84 9.28 15.04
C ARG A 318 6.89 10.61 14.26
N PRO A 319 7.91 10.91 13.42
CA PRO A 319 7.98 12.16 12.65
C PRO A 319 6.85 12.32 11.63
N ALA A 320 6.46 11.22 10.98
CA ALA A 320 5.39 11.23 9.99
C ALA A 320 4.04 11.47 10.66
N ILE A 321 3.81 10.87 11.83
CA ILE A 321 2.60 11.09 12.64
C ILE A 321 2.50 12.57 13.05
N GLU A 322 3.57 13.15 13.60
CA GLU A 322 3.60 14.56 14.01
C GLU A 322 3.38 15.53 12.84
N PHE A 323 4.01 15.25 11.70
CA PHE A 323 3.84 16.05 10.50
C PHE A 323 2.40 15.99 9.98
N LEU A 324 1.79 14.80 9.88
CA LEU A 324 0.42 14.65 9.38
C LEU A 324 -0.61 15.30 10.31
N ILE A 325 -0.45 15.19 11.63
CA ILE A 325 -1.30 15.86 12.63
C ILE A 325 -1.16 17.39 12.49
N GLY A 326 0.06 17.92 12.48
CA GLY A 326 0.30 19.36 12.36
C GLY A 326 -0.16 19.93 11.02
N PHE A 327 0.04 19.20 9.93
CA PHE A 327 -0.41 19.57 8.59
C PHE A 327 -1.95 19.61 8.49
N ALA A 328 -2.65 18.68 9.14
CA ALA A 328 -4.11 18.72 9.26
C ALA A 328 -4.63 19.84 10.17
N GLY A 329 -3.82 20.28 11.15
CA GLY A 329 -4.10 21.42 12.01
C GLY A 329 -4.04 22.78 11.31
N ASP A 330 -3.04 22.99 10.43
CA ASP A 330 -2.86 24.30 9.79
C ASP A 330 -3.98 24.62 8.78
N ALA A 331 -4.78 25.63 9.09
CA ALA A 331 -5.87 26.12 8.26
C ALA A 331 -5.41 26.74 6.92
N LYS A 332 -4.10 27.02 6.73
CA LYS A 332 -3.54 27.42 5.44
C LYS A 332 -3.50 26.28 4.42
N ASN A 333 -3.55 25.02 4.87
CA ASN A 333 -3.58 23.87 3.97
C ASN A 333 -4.98 23.67 3.40
N LYS A 334 -5.05 23.33 2.11
CA LYS A 334 -6.30 22.91 1.42
C LYS A 334 -7.06 21.86 2.23
N GLU A 335 -8.38 21.99 2.27
CA GLU A 335 -9.30 21.08 2.95
C GLU A 335 -9.04 19.59 2.63
N ASP A 336 -8.96 19.23 1.35
CA ASP A 336 -8.70 17.84 0.94
C ASP A 336 -7.30 17.34 1.33
N ARG A 337 -6.28 18.20 1.33
CA ARG A 337 -4.96 17.83 1.85
C ARG A 337 -5.01 17.59 3.36
N ARG A 338 -5.76 18.41 4.12
CA ARG A 338 -5.98 18.22 5.57
C ARG A 338 -6.73 16.92 5.87
N LYS A 339 -7.78 16.60 5.10
CA LYS A 339 -8.51 15.31 5.15
C LYS A 339 -7.60 14.12 4.88
N LEU A 340 -6.82 14.17 3.79
CA LEU A 340 -5.95 13.06 3.40
C LEU A 340 -4.78 12.86 4.37
N ALA A 341 -4.31 13.93 5.03
CA ALA A 341 -3.36 13.82 6.13
C ALA A 341 -3.96 13.07 7.35
N LEU A 342 -5.21 13.36 7.71
CA LEU A 342 -5.94 12.63 8.75
C LEU A 342 -6.29 11.18 8.35
N ALA A 343 -6.47 10.89 7.07
CA ALA A 343 -6.66 9.53 6.56
C ALA A 343 -5.36 8.71 6.53
N ALA A 344 -4.21 9.37 6.40
CA ALA A 344 -2.88 8.76 6.49
C ALA A 344 -2.49 8.35 7.92
N LEU A 345 -3.15 8.92 8.94
CA LEU A 345 -2.97 8.60 10.36
C LEU A 345 -3.78 7.39 10.86
N GLU A 346 -4.66 6.83 10.03
CA GLU A 346 -5.50 5.69 10.41
C GLU A 346 -4.70 4.46 10.84
N GLY A 347 -4.97 3.97 12.06
CA GLY A 347 -4.25 2.86 12.67
C GLY A 347 -2.82 3.21 13.10
N ARG A 348 -2.44 4.50 13.06
CA ARG A 348 -1.11 5.01 13.42
C ARG A 348 -1.12 5.98 14.61
N MET A 349 -2.29 6.29 15.16
CA MET A 349 -2.38 7.12 16.36
C MET A 349 -1.69 6.45 17.55
N ASP A 350 -0.76 7.15 18.19
CA ASP A 350 -0.15 6.67 19.44
C ASP A 350 -1.14 6.83 20.59
N LYS A 351 -1.81 5.72 20.92
CA LYS A 351 -2.86 5.62 21.92
C LYS A 351 -2.42 5.99 23.34
N SER A 352 -1.11 6.09 23.59
CA SER A 352 -0.52 6.49 24.86
C SER A 352 -0.11 7.97 24.90
N ASN A 353 -0.02 8.63 23.74
CA ASN A 353 0.53 9.98 23.62
C ASN A 353 -0.54 11.06 23.81
N ALA A 354 -0.52 11.70 24.98
CA ALA A 354 -1.43 12.79 25.32
C ALA A 354 -1.36 13.98 24.33
N LYS A 355 -0.21 14.26 23.72
CA LYS A 355 -0.06 15.36 22.74
C LYS A 355 -0.78 15.07 21.44
N ASP A 356 -0.79 13.82 20.98
CA ASP A 356 -1.53 13.43 19.76
C ASP A 356 -3.03 13.59 19.98
N LEU A 357 -3.53 13.14 21.14
CA LEU A 357 -4.91 13.35 21.54
C LEU A 357 -5.24 14.85 21.59
N GLU A 358 -4.36 15.68 22.15
CA GLU A 358 -4.59 17.13 22.28
C GLU A 358 -4.56 17.86 20.93
N HIS A 359 -3.62 17.54 20.05
CA HIS A 359 -3.56 18.13 18.72
C HIS A 359 -4.75 17.73 17.84
N VAL A 360 -5.15 16.44 17.84
CA VAL A 360 -6.35 15.99 17.08
C VAL A 360 -7.63 16.56 17.68
N PHE A 361 -7.71 16.69 19.01
CA PHE A 361 -8.85 17.33 19.68
C PHE A 361 -8.93 18.84 19.38
N ALA A 362 -7.79 19.53 19.23
CA ALA A 362 -7.75 20.92 18.80
C ALA A 362 -8.35 21.10 17.39
N ILE A 363 -8.06 20.20 16.44
CA ILE A 363 -8.67 20.22 15.09
C ILE A 363 -10.20 20.13 15.17
N VAL A 364 -10.72 19.29 16.07
CA VAL A 364 -12.16 19.11 16.28
C VAL A 364 -12.82 20.34 16.91
N LYS A 365 -12.18 20.92 17.94
CA LYS A 365 -12.69 22.06 18.70
C LYS A 365 -12.63 23.39 17.94
N GLU A 366 -11.63 23.55 17.07
CA GLU A 366 -11.42 24.76 16.27
C GLU A 366 -12.67 25.09 15.42
N GLU A 367 -13.20 26.30 15.56
CA GLU A 367 -14.45 26.71 14.91
C GLU A 367 -14.30 26.77 13.38
N THR A 368 -13.14 27.22 12.89
CA THR A 368 -12.85 27.40 11.46
C THR A 368 -12.55 26.10 10.70
N THR A 369 -12.44 24.94 11.38
CA THR A 369 -12.23 23.66 10.70
C THR A 369 -13.49 23.26 9.89
N PRO A 370 -13.36 22.90 8.59
CA PRO A 370 -14.47 22.35 7.80
C PRO A 370 -15.00 21.02 8.36
N ASP A 371 -16.30 20.76 8.21
CA ASP A 371 -16.92 19.53 8.75
C ASP A 371 -16.26 18.27 8.19
N SER A 372 -15.97 18.26 6.89
CA SER A 372 -15.26 17.20 6.18
C SER A 372 -13.87 16.87 6.77
N VAL A 373 -13.16 17.84 7.35
CA VAL A 373 -11.89 17.65 8.07
C VAL A 373 -12.17 17.18 9.51
N ARG A 374 -13.15 17.80 10.16
CA ARG A 374 -13.58 17.51 11.54
C ARG A 374 -14.04 16.07 11.70
N ASP A 375 -14.76 15.51 10.72
CA ASP A 375 -15.27 14.14 10.74
C ASP A 375 -14.13 13.12 10.73
N VAL A 376 -13.08 13.33 9.93
CA VAL A 376 -11.89 12.46 9.94
C VAL A 376 -11.07 12.68 11.21
N ALA A 377 -11.05 13.89 11.78
CA ALA A 377 -10.42 14.13 13.08
C ALA A 377 -11.17 13.40 14.22
N PHE A 378 -12.50 13.35 14.20
CA PHE A 378 -13.31 12.52 15.10
C PHE A 378 -13.02 11.01 14.91
N GLN A 379 -12.83 10.53 13.68
CA GLN A 379 -12.39 9.15 13.44
C GLN A 379 -11.03 8.86 14.09
N ARG A 380 -10.07 9.79 14.03
CA ARG A 380 -8.77 9.68 14.70
C ARG A 380 -8.89 9.76 16.23
N LEU A 381 -9.79 10.59 16.78
CA LEU A 381 -10.12 10.56 18.22
C LEU A 381 -10.68 9.20 18.66
N GLY A 382 -11.44 8.53 17.81
CA GLY A 382 -12.01 7.20 18.05
C GLY A 382 -10.99 6.07 18.15
N GLU A 383 -9.71 6.31 17.83
CA GLU A 383 -8.65 5.30 17.99
C GLU A 383 -8.06 5.27 19.41
N PHE A 384 -8.26 6.30 20.23
CA PHE A 384 -7.77 6.37 21.61
C PHE A 384 -8.66 5.60 22.60
N PRO A 385 -8.15 5.23 23.79
CA PRO A 385 -8.97 4.68 24.88
C PRO A 385 -10.11 5.63 25.26
N LYS A 386 -11.31 5.07 25.47
CA LYS A 386 -12.53 5.86 25.75
C LYS A 386 -12.38 6.73 27.01
N GLU A 387 -11.63 6.22 27.99
CA GLU A 387 -11.32 6.84 29.28
C GLU A 387 -10.58 8.17 29.11
N LEU A 388 -9.77 8.32 28.05
CA LEU A 388 -9.02 9.54 27.75
C LEU A 388 -9.82 10.57 26.94
N ILE A 389 -10.81 10.12 26.16
CA ILE A 389 -11.55 11.00 25.23
C ILE A 389 -12.90 11.46 25.77
N VAL A 390 -13.64 10.64 26.54
CA VAL A 390 -15.03 10.97 26.96
C VAL A 390 -15.09 12.30 27.74
N SER A 391 -14.14 12.53 28.65
CA SER A 391 -14.04 13.78 29.41
C SER A 391 -13.78 15.00 28.52
N LYS A 392 -12.87 14.88 27.53
CA LYS A 392 -12.58 15.93 26.54
C LYS A 392 -13.80 16.16 25.62
N LEU A 393 -14.45 15.10 25.13
CA LEU A 393 -15.62 15.17 24.24
C LEU A 393 -16.82 15.90 24.86
N TYR A 394 -17.04 15.80 26.18
CA TYR A 394 -18.07 16.62 26.85
C TYR A 394 -17.78 18.13 26.81
N THR A 395 -16.51 18.56 26.69
CA THR A 395 -16.14 20.00 26.64
C THR A 395 -16.47 20.70 25.31
N VAL A 396 -16.94 19.96 24.30
CA VAL A 396 -17.44 20.52 23.03
C VAL A 396 -18.96 20.45 22.90
N PHE A 397 -19.70 20.16 23.98
CA PHE A 397 -21.17 20.21 23.96
C PHE A 397 -21.69 21.65 23.85
N ASP A 398 -21.00 22.60 24.48
CA ASP A 398 -21.29 24.04 24.41
C ASP A 398 -20.70 24.71 23.14
N ALA A 399 -20.23 23.93 22.16
CA ALA A 399 -19.75 24.48 20.90
C ALA A 399 -20.88 25.15 20.10
N LYS A 400 -20.61 26.34 19.53
CA LYS A 400 -21.57 27.11 18.72
C LYS A 400 -22.20 26.28 17.61
N LYS A 401 -21.40 25.42 16.95
CA LYS A 401 -21.83 24.56 15.86
C LYS A 401 -22.34 23.22 16.40
N TRP A 402 -23.66 23.05 16.38
CA TRP A 402 -24.36 21.87 16.92
C TRP A 402 -23.80 20.53 16.42
N LYS A 403 -23.35 20.44 15.16
CA LYS A 403 -22.75 19.22 14.58
C LYS A 403 -21.55 18.70 15.38
N VAL A 404 -20.78 19.58 16.03
CA VAL A 404 -19.62 19.19 16.85
C VAL A 404 -20.08 18.42 18.08
N ARG A 405 -21.13 18.91 18.76
CA ARG A 405 -21.79 18.18 19.85
C ARG A 405 -22.41 16.87 19.33
N TRP A 406 -23.13 16.91 18.20
CA TRP A 406 -23.75 15.73 17.60
C TRP A 406 -22.78 14.56 17.39
N VAL A 407 -21.62 14.80 16.78
CA VAL A 407 -20.62 13.74 16.57
C VAL A 407 -19.93 13.35 17.88
N ALA A 408 -19.53 14.31 18.72
CA ALA A 408 -18.88 14.04 20.01
C ALA A 408 -19.75 13.21 20.97
N ALA A 409 -21.02 13.57 21.09
CA ALA A 409 -22.02 12.86 21.89
C ALA A 409 -22.35 11.48 21.29
N SER A 410 -22.44 11.37 19.96
CA SER A 410 -22.62 10.07 19.29
C SER A 410 -21.41 9.14 19.48
N MET A 411 -20.20 9.66 19.64
CA MET A 411 -19.02 8.88 20.04
C MET A 411 -19.09 8.47 21.51
N ILE A 412 -19.42 9.40 22.41
CA ILE A 412 -19.60 9.12 23.85
C ILE A 412 -20.62 7.97 24.04
N LEU A 413 -21.81 8.07 23.45
CA LEU A 413 -22.87 7.06 23.56
C LEU A 413 -22.40 5.67 23.13
N LYS A 414 -21.61 5.54 22.06
CA LYS A 414 -21.06 4.26 21.58
C LYS A 414 -20.08 3.59 22.56
N THR A 415 -19.72 4.25 23.66
CA THR A 415 -18.79 3.74 24.68
C THR A 415 -19.43 3.48 26.06
N MET A 416 -20.71 3.84 26.21
CA MET A 416 -21.49 3.79 27.45
C MET A 416 -22.43 2.58 27.51
N ASN A 417 -22.97 2.29 28.70
CA ASN A 417 -24.07 1.35 28.91
C ASN A 417 -25.31 2.06 29.50
N ALA A 418 -26.46 1.36 29.51
CA ALA A 418 -27.76 1.90 29.93
C ALA A 418 -27.76 2.58 31.33
N LYS A 419 -26.89 2.18 32.27
CA LYS A 419 -26.82 2.79 33.61
C LYS A 419 -26.29 4.23 33.59
N GLN A 420 -25.56 4.61 32.55
CA GLN A 420 -24.89 5.91 32.43
C GLN A 420 -25.74 6.95 31.65
N ILE A 421 -26.96 6.58 31.21
CA ILE A 421 -27.83 7.45 30.42
C ILE A 421 -28.25 8.72 31.18
N GLY A 422 -28.38 8.66 32.51
CA GLY A 422 -28.62 9.86 33.32
C GLY A 422 -27.53 10.92 33.18
N ASP A 423 -26.27 10.51 33.35
CA ASP A 423 -25.10 11.39 33.20
C ASP A 423 -25.02 12.03 31.80
N PHE A 424 -25.48 11.33 30.76
CA PHE A 424 -25.59 11.86 29.41
C PHE A 424 -26.73 12.88 29.26
N MET A 425 -27.91 12.56 29.78
CA MET A 425 -29.09 13.42 29.69
C MET A 425 -28.92 14.76 30.40
N ASP A 426 -28.24 14.78 31.54
CA ASP A 426 -27.95 16.03 32.29
C ASP A 426 -27.04 17.02 31.54
N LYS A 427 -26.37 16.55 30.46
CA LYS A 427 -25.54 17.36 29.54
C LYS A 427 -26.29 17.79 28.27
N MET A 428 -27.52 17.35 28.05
CA MET A 428 -28.29 17.71 26.85
C MET A 428 -28.81 19.16 26.90
N PRO A 429 -29.07 19.78 25.73
CA PRO A 429 -29.63 21.13 25.63
C PRO A 429 -30.85 21.35 26.52
N LYS A 430 -30.74 22.28 27.48
CA LYS A 430 -31.73 22.44 28.55
C LYS A 430 -32.99 23.22 28.15
N ASN A 431 -32.93 23.97 27.06
CA ASN A 431 -34.04 24.78 26.53
C ASN A 431 -33.91 25.01 25.02
N ASP A 432 -34.96 25.57 24.43
CA ASP A 432 -35.17 25.95 23.03
C ASP A 432 -34.14 26.95 22.45
N LYS A 433 -33.34 27.60 23.30
CA LYS A 433 -32.46 28.71 22.88
C LYS A 433 -31.09 28.23 22.40
N VAL A 434 -30.77 26.94 22.56
CA VAL A 434 -29.51 26.32 22.13
C VAL A 434 -29.67 25.72 20.73
N LYS A 435 -28.79 26.08 19.78
CA LYS A 435 -28.80 25.50 18.42
C LYS A 435 -28.63 23.97 18.50
N MET A 436 -29.60 23.23 17.97
CA MET A 436 -29.65 21.76 17.87
C MET A 436 -30.47 21.42 16.62
N GLY A 437 -29.94 20.61 15.70
CA GLY A 437 -30.68 20.15 14.53
C GLY A 437 -31.51 18.90 14.81
N MET A 438 -32.60 18.67 14.07
CA MET A 438 -33.49 17.52 14.29
C MET A 438 -32.76 16.16 14.27
N THR A 439 -31.77 16.00 13.39
CA THR A 439 -30.94 14.79 13.29
C THR A 439 -30.19 14.44 14.59
N GLU A 440 -29.86 15.44 15.41
CA GLU A 440 -29.06 15.28 16.62
C GLU A 440 -29.75 14.35 17.66
N PRO A 441 -30.92 14.71 18.23
CA PRO A 441 -31.57 13.87 19.24
C PRO A 441 -32.16 12.58 18.66
N LEU A 442 -32.55 12.56 17.38
CA LEU A 442 -32.96 11.32 16.71
C LEU A 442 -31.81 10.31 16.68
N SER A 443 -30.61 10.75 16.30
CA SER A 443 -29.40 9.90 16.31
C SER A 443 -29.07 9.38 17.70
N TYR A 444 -29.12 10.25 18.72
CA TYR A 444 -28.87 9.84 20.11
C TYR A 444 -29.89 8.78 20.56
N GLY A 445 -31.19 9.03 20.33
CA GLY A 445 -32.26 8.11 20.68
C GLY A 445 -32.11 6.75 20.00
N GLN A 446 -31.78 6.72 18.70
CA GLN A 446 -31.52 5.49 17.96
C GLN A 446 -30.25 4.74 18.41
N ILE A 447 -29.20 5.44 18.84
CA ILE A 447 -28.00 4.79 19.42
C ILE A 447 -28.35 4.16 20.78
N ILE A 448 -29.04 4.91 21.65
CA ILE A 448 -29.42 4.44 23.00
C ILE A 448 -30.40 3.26 22.92
N ALA A 449 -31.37 3.29 21.99
CA ALA A 449 -32.29 2.17 21.75
C ALA A 449 -31.60 0.84 21.34
N LYS A 450 -30.34 0.91 20.89
CA LYS A 450 -29.54 -0.23 20.43
C LYS A 450 -28.46 -0.64 21.44
N MET A 451 -28.44 -0.05 22.65
CA MET A 451 -27.52 -0.41 23.72
C MET A 451 -27.90 -1.73 24.42
N GLU A 452 -26.88 -2.47 24.84
CA GLU A 452 -27.04 -3.59 25.77
C GLU A 452 -27.58 -3.13 27.14
N GLY A 453 -28.41 -3.97 27.77
CA GLY A 453 -29.01 -3.68 29.08
C GLY A 453 -30.30 -2.85 29.04
N ASP A 454 -31.07 -2.95 27.96
CA ASP A 454 -32.32 -2.22 27.70
C ASP A 454 -32.18 -0.69 27.81
N GLY A 455 -31.43 -0.12 26.88
CA GLY A 455 -31.30 1.33 26.75
C GLY A 455 -32.62 2.06 26.49
N ARG A 456 -33.68 1.40 25.98
CA ARG A 456 -34.99 2.04 25.80
C ARG A 456 -35.75 2.15 27.12
N ALA A 457 -35.69 1.17 28.01
CA ALA A 457 -36.21 1.30 29.37
C ALA A 457 -35.51 2.45 30.13
N ALA A 458 -34.20 2.62 29.95
CA ALA A 458 -33.44 3.74 30.53
C ALA A 458 -33.89 5.14 30.01
N LEU A 459 -34.56 5.21 28.85
CA LEU A 459 -35.13 6.44 28.28
C LEU A 459 -36.54 6.76 28.78
N ALA A 460 -37.29 5.78 29.29
CA ALA A 460 -38.70 5.95 29.64
C ALA A 460 -38.99 7.13 30.60
N PRO A 461 -38.17 7.41 31.64
CA PRO A 461 -38.40 8.57 32.52
C PRO A 461 -38.29 9.93 31.80
N TYR A 462 -37.50 10.01 30.72
CA TYR A 462 -37.21 11.26 30.03
C TYR A 462 -38.28 11.66 29.02
N LEU A 463 -39.18 10.75 28.62
CA LEU A 463 -40.34 11.07 27.77
C LEU A 463 -41.24 12.14 28.40
N GLN A 464 -41.40 12.12 29.73
CA GLN A 464 -42.15 13.11 30.51
C GLN A 464 -41.27 14.30 31.00
N SER A 465 -40.03 14.44 30.51
CA SER A 465 -39.12 15.48 30.96
C SER A 465 -39.64 16.89 30.63
N LYS A 466 -39.44 17.82 31.56
CA LYS A 466 -39.64 19.27 31.36
C LYS A 466 -38.44 19.94 30.67
N VAL A 467 -37.35 19.20 30.46
CA VAL A 467 -36.12 19.65 29.79
C VAL A 467 -36.16 19.17 28.35
N ILE A 468 -36.07 20.08 27.37
CA ILE A 468 -36.35 19.77 25.97
C ILE A 468 -35.42 18.68 25.39
N GLY A 469 -34.10 18.82 25.58
CA GLY A 469 -33.10 17.88 25.05
C GLY A 469 -33.38 16.42 25.42
N PRO A 470 -33.43 16.06 26.71
CA PRO A 470 -33.74 14.70 27.14
C PRO A 470 -35.08 14.17 26.62
N LYS A 471 -36.12 15.02 26.54
CA LYS A 471 -37.42 14.65 25.99
C LYS A 471 -37.33 14.30 24.50
N VAL A 472 -36.71 15.14 23.67
CA VAL A 472 -36.60 14.85 22.23
C VAL A 472 -35.65 13.68 21.92
N VAL A 473 -34.63 13.42 22.77
CA VAL A 473 -33.79 12.21 22.66
C VAL A 473 -34.57 10.95 23.00
N ALA A 474 -35.37 10.97 24.08
CA ALA A 474 -36.19 9.83 24.47
C ALA A 474 -37.25 9.51 23.41
N LEU A 475 -37.93 10.53 22.88
CA LEU A 475 -38.86 10.38 21.76
C LEU A 475 -38.16 9.90 20.48
N GLY A 476 -36.96 10.41 20.20
CA GLY A 476 -36.14 9.99 19.06
C GLY A 476 -35.76 8.50 19.06
N SER A 477 -35.82 7.81 20.20
CA SER A 477 -35.62 6.36 20.29
C SER A 477 -36.74 5.51 19.67
N PHE A 478 -37.84 6.15 19.27
CA PHE A 478 -38.95 5.57 18.52
C PHE A 478 -38.96 5.96 17.04
N TYR A 479 -38.04 6.83 16.58
CA TYR A 479 -37.91 7.14 15.15
C TYR A 479 -37.36 5.92 14.39
N GLU A 480 -38.07 5.51 13.34
CA GLU A 480 -37.91 4.19 12.67
C GLU A 480 -38.12 3.00 13.63
N GLY A 481 -38.97 3.20 14.65
CA GLY A 481 -39.38 2.21 15.64
C GLY A 481 -40.51 1.28 15.18
N LYS A 482 -40.95 0.36 16.04
CA LYS A 482 -41.97 -0.63 15.68
C LYS A 482 -43.37 -0.01 15.73
N LYS A 483 -44.23 -0.34 14.76
CA LYS A 483 -45.66 0.05 14.76
C LYS A 483 -46.42 -0.31 16.05
N ALA A 484 -46.05 -1.41 16.71
CA ALA A 484 -46.61 -1.81 18.00
C ALA A 484 -46.36 -0.79 19.13
N ASP A 485 -45.23 -0.05 19.06
CA ASP A 485 -44.79 0.87 20.10
C ASP A 485 -45.48 2.26 20.01
N ILE A 486 -46.30 2.53 18.97
CA ILE A 486 -46.91 3.86 18.72
C ILE A 486 -47.71 4.37 19.94
N HIS A 487 -48.40 3.48 20.66
CA HIS A 487 -49.17 3.82 21.85
C HIS A 487 -48.33 4.44 22.99
N LEU A 488 -47.01 4.26 22.98
CA LEU A 488 -46.07 4.85 23.95
C LEU A 488 -45.69 6.30 23.61
N VAL A 489 -45.81 6.71 22.33
CA VAL A 489 -45.48 8.08 21.87
C VAL A 489 -46.72 8.93 21.55
N GLN A 490 -47.86 8.30 21.25
CA GLN A 490 -49.11 9.01 20.96
C GLN A 490 -49.56 10.04 22.04
N PRO A 491 -49.35 9.82 23.36
CA PRO A 491 -49.69 10.82 24.37
C PRO A 491 -49.00 12.18 24.21
N TYR A 492 -47.93 12.27 23.43
CA TYR A 492 -47.15 13.50 23.21
C TYR A 492 -47.52 14.26 21.93
N GLU A 493 -48.48 13.79 21.11
CA GLU A 493 -48.93 14.46 19.87
C GLU A 493 -49.41 15.91 20.06
N ASN A 494 -49.78 16.29 21.29
CA ASN A 494 -50.27 17.61 21.66
C ASN A 494 -49.32 18.36 22.62
N ASP A 495 -48.06 17.91 22.75
CA ASP A 495 -47.06 18.58 23.60
C ASP A 495 -46.62 19.91 22.98
N THR A 496 -47.01 21.02 23.64
CA THR A 496 -46.76 22.39 23.17
C THR A 496 -45.36 22.93 23.48
N ALA A 497 -44.47 22.12 24.08
CA ALA A 497 -43.09 22.51 24.31
C ALA A 497 -42.39 22.85 22.98
N LEU A 498 -41.72 24.02 22.93
CA LEU A 498 -41.08 24.53 21.71
C LEU A 498 -39.80 23.75 21.36
N LEU A 499 -39.61 23.54 20.07
CA LEU A 499 -38.37 23.04 19.49
C LEU A 499 -37.37 24.20 19.26
N PRO A 500 -36.05 23.93 19.15
CA PRO A 500 -35.04 24.96 18.88
C PRO A 500 -34.98 25.40 17.40
N ASN A 501 -36.09 25.32 16.66
CA ASN A 501 -36.18 25.66 15.24
C ASN A 501 -35.81 27.13 14.97
N GLY A 502 -36.36 28.06 15.75
CA GLY A 502 -36.16 29.51 15.64
C GLY A 502 -34.77 30.02 16.07
N LYS A 503 -33.74 29.17 16.00
CA LYS A 503 -32.33 29.49 16.28
C LYS A 503 -31.40 29.04 15.15
N CYS A 504 -31.94 28.47 14.08
CA CYS A 504 -31.19 27.99 12.94
C CYS A 504 -31.12 29.05 11.83
N GLU A 505 -29.91 29.41 11.42
CA GLU A 505 -29.63 30.08 10.15
C GLU A 505 -29.45 29.01 9.06
N LYS A 506 -29.67 29.36 7.79
CA LYS A 506 -29.67 28.40 6.68
C LYS A 506 -28.31 27.69 6.53
N GLU A 507 -27.26 28.38 6.94
CA GLU A 507 -25.85 27.99 6.93
C GLU A 507 -25.46 27.06 8.10
N ASP A 508 -26.30 26.90 9.14
CA ASP A 508 -26.07 25.97 10.25
C ASP A 508 -26.51 24.52 9.92
N GLU A 509 -27.42 24.33 8.95
CA GLU A 509 -28.05 23.04 8.56
C GLU A 509 -28.81 22.30 9.69
N CYS A 510 -29.31 23.01 10.71
CA CYS A 510 -30.10 22.50 11.84
C CYS A 510 -31.64 22.51 11.65
N ASP A 511 -32.14 22.53 10.42
CA ASP A 511 -33.59 22.64 10.16
C ASP A 511 -34.43 21.55 10.87
N TRP A 512 -35.53 21.97 11.49
CA TRP A 512 -36.56 21.07 12.01
C TRP A 512 -37.70 20.96 10.99
N LYS A 513 -37.52 20.09 10.00
CA LYS A 513 -38.48 19.88 8.91
C LYS A 513 -38.55 18.43 8.47
N VAL A 514 -39.72 18.01 8.00
CA VAL A 514 -39.97 16.70 7.39
C VAL A 514 -40.94 16.83 6.22
N ASP A 515 -40.76 15.97 5.22
CA ASP A 515 -41.66 15.90 4.07
C ASP A 515 -42.95 15.16 4.46
N VAL A 516 -44.08 15.87 4.43
CA VAL A 516 -45.42 15.32 4.73
C VAL A 516 -46.25 15.20 3.45
N PRO A 517 -47.21 14.25 3.35
CA PRO A 517 -48.05 14.13 2.16
C PRO A 517 -48.93 15.38 1.95
N LYS A 518 -49.03 15.86 0.71
CA LYS A 518 -49.81 17.05 0.38
C LYS A 518 -51.32 16.83 0.62
N PRO A 519 -52.06 17.86 1.07
CA PRO A 519 -53.52 17.83 1.14
C PRO A 519 -54.14 17.39 -0.20
N GLY A 520 -54.84 16.25 -0.20
CA GLY A 520 -55.52 15.71 -1.39
C GLY A 520 -54.67 14.86 -2.34
N ASN A 521 -53.33 14.81 -2.22
CA ASN A 521 -52.49 13.91 -3.01
C ASN A 521 -51.42 13.19 -2.16
N PRO A 522 -51.67 11.95 -1.70
CA PRO A 522 -50.72 11.20 -0.87
C PRO A 522 -49.47 10.69 -1.61
N LYS A 523 -49.34 10.96 -2.92
CA LYS A 523 -48.15 10.61 -3.72
C LYS A 523 -47.16 11.77 -3.89
N GLU A 524 -47.54 12.98 -3.50
CA GLU A 524 -46.66 14.14 -3.45
C GLU A 524 -46.44 14.56 -2.01
N THR A 525 -45.25 15.07 -1.70
CA THR A 525 -44.92 15.63 -0.39
C THR A 525 -44.64 17.12 -0.45
N GLU A 526 -44.74 17.77 0.71
CA GLU A 526 -44.31 19.15 0.95
C GLU A 526 -43.52 19.25 2.26
N PRO A 527 -42.49 20.12 2.34
CA PRO A 527 -41.65 20.23 3.52
C PRO A 527 -42.40 20.98 4.63
N LYS A 528 -42.78 20.28 5.70
CA LYS A 528 -43.39 20.86 6.90
C LYS A 528 -42.32 21.21 7.94
N GLU A 529 -42.33 22.48 8.37
CA GLU A 529 -41.61 22.97 9.56
C GLU A 529 -42.26 22.42 10.86
N LEU A 530 -41.43 22.01 11.81
CA LEU A 530 -41.83 21.49 13.12
C LEU A 530 -41.52 22.52 14.21
N LYS A 531 -42.52 22.93 15.00
CA LYS A 531 -42.41 24.02 15.99
C LYS A 531 -42.48 23.53 17.42
N THR A 532 -43.20 22.43 17.63
CA THR A 532 -43.48 21.84 18.94
C THR A 532 -43.07 20.38 19.02
N VAL A 533 -42.91 19.84 20.22
CA VAL A 533 -42.73 18.40 20.43
C VAL A 533 -43.91 17.60 19.84
N GLY A 534 -45.13 18.13 19.93
CA GLY A 534 -46.31 17.56 19.27
C GLY A 534 -46.15 17.46 17.75
N ASP A 535 -45.61 18.48 17.08
CA ASP A 535 -45.30 18.39 15.65
C ASP A 535 -44.28 17.27 15.36
N LEU A 536 -43.20 17.17 16.14
CA LEU A 536 -42.18 16.13 15.97
C LEU A 536 -42.78 14.73 16.09
N VAL A 537 -43.63 14.50 17.08
CA VAL A 537 -44.29 13.21 17.32
C VAL A 537 -45.24 12.86 16.17
N LYS A 538 -46.10 13.82 15.80
CA LYS A 538 -47.20 13.66 14.85
C LYS A 538 -46.77 13.59 13.39
N TYR A 539 -45.72 14.32 13.00
CA TYR A 539 -45.31 14.45 11.59
C TYR A 539 -43.99 13.74 11.26
N ALA A 540 -43.13 13.45 12.24
CA ALA A 540 -41.88 12.71 12.02
C ALA A 540 -41.89 11.32 12.65
N ILE A 541 -42.13 11.20 13.96
CA ILE A 541 -41.93 9.95 14.69
C ILE A 541 -42.99 8.92 14.33
N ILE A 542 -44.28 9.19 14.55
CA ILE A 542 -45.35 8.21 14.27
C ILE A 542 -45.35 7.81 12.77
N PRO A 543 -45.26 8.74 11.79
CA PRO A 543 -45.11 8.38 10.38
C PRO A 543 -43.82 7.62 10.01
N SER A 544 -42.79 7.59 10.86
CA SER A 544 -41.61 6.72 10.69
C SER A 544 -41.80 5.31 11.24
N MET A 545 -42.75 5.11 12.15
CA MET A 545 -43.09 3.82 12.77
C MET A 545 -44.18 3.05 12.01
N GLU A 546 -44.82 3.70 11.01
CA GLU A 546 -45.84 3.09 10.15
C GLU A 546 -45.30 2.59 8.80
N LYS A 547 -44.02 2.81 8.52
CA LYS A 547 -43.28 2.36 7.32
C LYS A 547 -42.70 0.96 7.53
#